data_AF-A0A2D7IAJ2-F1
#
_entry.id   AF-A0A2D7IAJ2-F1
#
_cell.length_a   1.000
_cell.length_b   1.000
_cell.length_c   1.000
_cell.angle_alpha   90.00
_cell.angle_beta   90.00
_cell.angle_gamma   90.00
#
_symmetry.space_group_name_H-M   'P 1'
#
loop_
_entity.id
_entity.type
_entity.pdbx_description
1 polymer ?
#
loop_
_entity_poly.entity_id
_entity_poly.type
_entity_poly.pdbx_seq_one_letter_code
_entity_poly.pdbx_strand_id
1 'polypeptide(L)' 'MKPLNMKKNISKIRAHDAICGLLYLSGVGLSYLTSNLSFLWIVIAVGALQVVSPITKFCPVYTILNKLMPETDPIQNGK' A
#
# COMPACT_ATOMS: atom_id res chain seq x y z
N MET A 1 24.24 -6.40 9.90
CA MET A 1 22.77 -6.27 9.77
C MET A 1 22.16 -7.67 9.89
N LYS A 2 21.26 -7.94 10.86
CA LYS A 2 20.82 -9.31 11.20
C LYS A 2 19.95 -9.91 10.06
N PRO A 3 20.27 -11.11 9.54
CA PRO A 3 19.63 -11.68 8.34
C PRO A 3 18.14 -12.00 8.49
N LEU A 4 17.62 -12.09 9.72
CA LEU A 4 16.20 -12.30 10.00
C LEU A 4 15.31 -11.09 9.66
N ASN A 5 15.84 -9.86 9.73
CA ASN A 5 15.05 -8.66 9.46
C ASN A 5 14.72 -8.51 7.97
N MET A 6 15.66 -8.88 7.11
CA MET A 6 15.53 -8.70 5.66
C MET A 6 14.38 -9.53 5.08
N LYS A 7 14.25 -10.81 5.48
CA LYS A 7 13.16 -11.69 5.00
C LYS A 7 11.79 -11.14 5.38
N LYS A 8 11.65 -10.66 6.62
CA LYS A 8 10.38 -10.11 7.11
C LYS A 8 10.05 -8.75 6.47
N ASN A 9 11.06 -7.91 6.19
CA ASN A 9 10.88 -6.66 5.45
C ASN A 9 10.41 -6.91 4.01
N ILE A 10 10.95 -7.93 3.33
CA ILE A 10 10.44 -8.35 2.00
C ILE A 10 8.98 -8.79 2.10
N SER A 11 8.61 -9.54 3.13
CA SER A 11 7.21 -9.92 3.36
C SER A 11 6.31 -8.70 3.57
N LYS A 12 6.79 -7.68 4.29
CA LYS A 12 6.08 -6.41 4.50
C LYS A 12 5.83 -5.70 3.16
N ILE A 13 6.84 -5.59 2.30
CA ILE A 13 6.69 -4.97 0.97
C ILE A 13 5.69 -5.73 0.10
N ARG A 14 5.75 -7.07 0.11
CA ARG A 14 4.78 -7.92 -0.62
C ARG A 14 3.35 -7.75 -0.13
N ALA A 15 3.16 -7.63 1.19
CA ALA A 15 1.85 -7.38 1.76
C ALA A 15 1.30 -6.00 1.36
N HIS A 16 2.16 -4.96 1.34
CA HIS A 16 1.80 -3.66 0.81
C HIS A 16 1.33 -3.75 -0.65
N ASP A 17 2.10 -4.41 -1.52
CA ASP A 17 1.77 -4.51 -2.95
C ASP A 17 0.48 -5.30 -3.18
N ALA A 18 0.24 -6.35 -2.38
CA ALA A 18 -1.00 -7.11 -2.43
C ALA A 18 -2.22 -6.26 -2.03
N ILE A 19 -2.09 -5.42 -0.98
CA ILE A 19 -3.17 -4.51 -0.54
C ILE A 19 -3.44 -3.46 -1.62
N CYS A 20 -2.41 -2.84 -2.18
CA CYS A 20 -2.58 -1.86 -3.25
C CYS A 20 -3.21 -2.48 -4.50
N GLY A 21 -2.75 -3.68 -4.91
CA GLY A 21 -3.34 -4.43 -6.02
C GLY A 21 -4.81 -4.74 -5.80
N LEU A 22 -5.20 -5.15 -4.58
CA LEU A 22 -6.59 -5.41 -4.24
C LEU A 22 -7.45 -4.15 -4.29
N LEU A 23 -6.93 -2.99 -3.84
CA LEU A 23 -7.64 -1.71 -3.93
C LEU A 23 -7.85 -1.27 -5.39
N TYR A 24 -6.89 -1.54 -6.27
CA TYR A 24 -7.06 -1.28 -7.70
C TYR A 24 -8.12 -2.18 -8.33
N LEU A 25 -8.03 -3.49 -8.06
CA LEU A 25 -9.00 -4.45 -8.58
C LEU A 25 -10.42 -4.17 -8.04
N SER A 26 -10.55 -3.78 -6.78
CA SER A 26 -11.85 -3.44 -6.21
C SER A 26 -12.42 -2.15 -6.81
N GLY A 27 -11.61 -1.12 -7.02
CA GLY A 27 -12.05 0.13 -7.66
C GLY A 27 -12.51 -0.08 -9.11
N VAL A 28 -11.71 -0.77 -9.92
CA VAL A 28 -12.08 -1.13 -11.30
C VAL A 28 -13.27 -2.08 -11.33
N GLY A 29 -13.26 -3.10 -10.47
CA GLY A 29 -14.34 -4.08 -10.37
C GLY A 29 -15.67 -3.45 -9.98
N LEU A 30 -15.71 -2.55 -8.99
CA LEU A 30 -16.91 -1.81 -8.64
C LEU A 30 -17.39 -0.92 -9.79
N SER A 31 -16.47 -0.22 -10.46
CA SER A 31 -16.81 0.59 -11.62
C SER A 31 -17.45 -0.24 -12.73
N TYR A 32 -16.94 -1.44 -12.98
CA TYR A 32 -17.45 -2.36 -13.98
C TYR A 32 -18.82 -2.94 -13.59
N LEU A 33 -18.95 -3.46 -12.36
CA LEU A 33 -20.17 -4.11 -11.88
C LEU A 33 -21.35 -3.13 -11.73
N THR A 34 -21.07 -1.87 -11.38
CA THR A 34 -22.11 -0.84 -11.19
C THR A 34 -22.30 0.06 -12.40
N SER A 35 -21.48 -0.09 -13.45
CA SER A 35 -21.39 0.85 -14.60
C SER A 35 -21.19 2.31 -14.18
N ASN A 36 -20.64 2.55 -12.99
CA ASN A 36 -20.43 3.89 -12.44
C ASN A 36 -18.94 4.22 -12.40
N LEU A 37 -18.52 5.13 -13.28
CA LEU A 37 -17.13 5.57 -13.39
C LEU A 37 -16.61 6.33 -12.16
N SER A 38 -17.49 6.76 -11.26
CA SER A 38 -17.09 7.44 -10.03
C SER A 38 -16.19 6.56 -9.15
N PHE A 39 -16.33 5.23 -9.24
CA PHE A 39 -15.46 4.31 -8.50
C PHE A 39 -14.01 4.30 -8.98
N LEU A 40 -13.72 4.79 -10.19
CA LEU A 40 -12.35 4.96 -10.67
C LEU A 40 -11.60 6.06 -9.89
N TRP A 41 -12.28 6.95 -9.19
CA TRP A 41 -11.62 7.90 -8.29
C TRP A 41 -10.86 7.19 -7.16
N ILE A 42 -11.29 6.00 -6.75
CA ILE A 42 -10.55 5.18 -5.78
C ILE A 42 -9.19 4.79 -6.35
N VAL A 43 -9.16 4.32 -7.61
CA VAL A 43 -7.93 3.94 -8.32
C VAL A 43 -7.01 5.16 -8.47
N ILE A 44 -7.56 6.30 -8.88
CA ILE A 44 -6.77 7.54 -9.04
C ILE A 44 -6.19 8.00 -7.70
N ALA A 45 -6.99 7.99 -6.63
CA ALA A 45 -6.53 8.40 -5.31
C ALA A 45 -5.41 7.49 -4.77
N VAL A 46 -5.58 6.16 -4.88
CA VAL A 46 -4.57 5.19 -4.46
C VAL A 46 -3.28 5.34 -5.27
N GLY A 47 -3.39 5.54 -6.60
CA GLY A 47 -2.24 5.74 -7.47
C GLY A 47 -1.50 7.04 -7.23
N ALA A 48 -2.21 8.16 -7.07
CA ALA A 48 -1.61 9.44 -6.72
C ALA A 48 -0.83 9.31 -5.40
N LEU A 49 -1.40 8.64 -4.40
CA LEU A 49 -0.76 8.45 -3.11
C LEU A 49 0.50 7.57 -3.21
N GLN A 50 0.48 6.51 -4.03
CA GLN A 50 1.66 5.68 -4.29
C GLN A 50 2.78 6.48 -4.97
N VAL A 51 2.45 7.32 -5.96
CA VAL A 51 3.43 8.16 -6.68
C VAL A 51 4.05 9.22 -5.76
N VAL A 52 3.26 9.81 -4.87
CA VAL A 52 3.75 10.84 -3.92
C VAL A 52 4.52 10.21 -2.75
N SER A 53 4.23 8.95 -2.41
CA SER A 53 4.81 8.28 -1.23
C SER A 53 6.35 8.21 -1.15
N PRO A 54 7.14 8.13 -2.24
CA PRO A 54 8.61 8.16 -2.15
C PRO A 54 9.13 9.55 -1.73
N ILE A 55 8.38 10.60 -2.05
CA ILE A 55 8.73 11.99 -1.74
C ILE A 55 8.33 12.33 -0.31
N THR A 56 7.08 12.03 0.06
CA THR A 56 6.56 12.33 1.41
C THR A 56 6.98 11.31 2.46
N LYS A 57 7.50 10.15 2.01
CA LYS A 57 7.78 8.98 2.84
C LYS A 57 6.59 8.54 3.68
N PHE A 58 5.38 8.84 3.19
CA PHE A 58 4.11 8.53 3.85
C PHE A 58 3.25 7.69 2.90
N CYS A 59 2.91 6.49 3.34
CA CYS A 59 1.92 5.64 2.70
C CYS A 59 1.02 5.07 3.81
N PRO A 60 -0.31 5.32 3.79
CA PRO A 60 -1.22 4.82 4.82
C PRO A 60 -1.13 3.30 5.02
N VAL A 61 -0.89 2.55 3.93
CA VAL A 61 -0.72 1.10 3.97
C VAL A 61 0.50 0.72 4.80
N TYR A 62 1.66 1.37 4.59
CA TYR A 62 2.85 1.12 5.39
C TYR A 62 2.69 1.60 6.84
N THR A 63 1.95 2.68 7.09
CA THR A 63 1.61 3.11 8.46
C THR A 63 0.85 2.03 9.22
N ILE A 64 -0.17 1.43 8.60
CA ILE A 64 -0.94 0.32 9.19
C ILE A 64 -0.04 -0.91 9.35
N LEU A 65 0.72 -1.26 8.33
CA LEU A 65 1.54 -2.46 8.31
C LEU A 65 2.71 -2.40 9.31
N ASN A 66 3.26 -1.21 9.57
CA ASN A 66 4.24 -0.98 10.64
C ASN A 66 3.64 -1.23 12.03
N LYS A 67 2.33 -1.00 12.21
CA LYS A 67 1.62 -1.29 13.46
C LYS A 67 1.27 -2.78 13.61
N LEU A 68 0.92 -3.43 12.51
CA LEU A 68 0.57 -4.86 12.49
C LEU A 68 1.79 -5.79 12.53
N MET A 69 2.93 -5.34 12.00
CA MET A 69 4.19 -6.09 11.97
C MET A 69 5.31 -5.32 12.71
N PRO A 70 5.23 -5.14 14.04
CA PRO A 70 6.24 -4.40 14.80
C PRO A 70 7.63 -5.06 14.80
N GLU A 71 7.71 -6.35 14.48
CA GLU A 71 8.95 -7.14 14.41
C GLU A 71 9.79 -6.94 13.14
N THR A 72 9.41 -5.98 12.29
CA THR A 72 10.08 -5.60 11.04
C THR A 72 10.52 -4.15 11.09
N ASP A 73 11.48 -3.78 10.24
CA ASP A 73 11.91 -2.39 10.16
C ASP A 73 10.74 -1.48 9.73
N PRO A 74 10.60 -0.28 10.31
CA PRO A 74 9.58 0.67 9.91
C PRO A 74 9.92 1.23 8.52
N ILE A 75 9.11 0.86 7.53
CA ILE A 75 9.23 1.34 6.14
C ILE A 75 8.30 2.55 5.97
N GLN A 76 8.77 3.63 5.32
CA GLN A 76 7.99 4.85 5.04
C GLN A 76 7.24 5.39 6.29
N ASN A 77 8.01 5.79 7.33
CA ASN A 77 7.45 6.29 8.60
C ASN A 77 7.35 7.84 8.69
N GLY A 78 7.66 8.57 7.61
CA GLY A 78 7.65 10.04 7.60
C GLY A 78 8.95 10.71 8.05
N LYS A 79 10.00 9.95 8.42
CA LYS A 79 11.37 10.45 8.62
C LYS A 79 12.18 10.46 7.34
#